data_AF-A0A8U0HV08-F1
#
_entry.id   AF-A0A8U0HV08-F1
#
_cell.length_a   1.000
_cell.length_b   1.000
_cell.length_c   1.000
_cell.angle_alpha   90.00
_cell.angle_beta   90.00
_cell.angle_gamma   90.00
#
_symmetry.space_group_name_H-M   'P 1'
#
loop_
_entity.id
_entity.type
_entity.pdbx_description
1 polymer ?
#
loop_
_entity_poly.entity_id
_entity_poly.type
_entity_poly.pdbx_seq_one_letter_code
_entity_poly.pdbx_strand_id
1 'polypeptide(L)'
;MVDKTNRRSILKGAGAALGGLALPTATVSAKAAKKRYIVDLRSASEGVLDGLNVVHDLSQIDLAVVEAEKAQAEGAAFSKDVEMEFDFAAAEDNGNGDEPGPHRLSQLQWDKQSQGVSGVHGRTRGEGTRVAVLDSGAIPNHPDLEGPLNTDLSRNFTGDGGDFTPWYNDHGTHVAGIIAGDDSNDEGVVGTAPGTELVALRVFTGPFAFFGDIIAAMTYAGDIEADVANMSLGAYPLPDTKENRLLKDSIERATEYAASQGTLMVAAAGNSGANLDADGDVLNLPSAADNVMSVSATGPVGYRWDDKGNGKFVRNYRAAFNKLDEAPTDPAPYTNYGSEAIDLSAQGGNYDTEAKGGDGNWQYDMVLSTVFEWGDDGSMVPSYGWKAGTSMASPQVSAAAALVKSANPDATPAEVREHLEATARDVGSPKYHGEGHLDVEAALSESI
;
A
#
# COMPACT_ATOMS: atom_id res chain seq x y z
N MET A 1 -27.05 26.18 29.80
CA MET A 1 -26.33 27.48 29.75
C MET A 1 -25.08 27.32 30.61
N VAL A 2 -24.02 26.83 29.98
CA VAL A 2 -22.81 27.61 29.62
C VAL A 2 -22.09 28.08 30.87
N ASP A 3 -20.98 27.41 31.19
CA ASP A 3 -19.72 28.13 31.14
C ASP A 3 -18.58 27.23 30.64
N LYS A 4 -17.96 27.70 29.55
CA LYS A 4 -16.76 27.15 28.91
C LYS A 4 -15.59 27.92 29.50
N THR A 5 -14.63 27.27 30.12
CA THR A 5 -13.34 27.94 30.36
C THR A 5 -12.18 26.96 30.45
N ASN A 6 -11.37 26.99 29.39
CA ASN A 6 -9.91 26.89 29.35
C ASN A 6 -9.23 25.95 30.35
N ARG A 7 -8.70 24.83 29.84
CA ARG A 7 -7.49 24.20 30.38
C ARG A 7 -6.36 24.28 29.35
N ARG A 8 -5.80 25.48 29.22
CA ARG A 8 -4.37 25.65 28.90
C ARG A 8 -3.65 25.78 30.25
N SER A 9 -2.84 24.80 30.62
CA SER A 9 -1.75 25.02 31.58
C SER A 9 -0.50 24.31 31.09
N ILE A 10 0.45 25.16 30.72
CA ILE A 10 1.81 24.89 30.27
C ILE A 10 2.70 24.49 31.45
N LEU A 11 3.45 23.40 31.24
CA LEU A 11 4.81 23.03 31.70
C LEU A 11 5.22 23.17 33.19
N LYS A 12 5.78 22.08 33.73
CA LYS A 12 7.11 22.07 34.38
C LYS A 12 7.71 20.66 34.36
N GLY A 13 8.95 20.58 33.89
CA GLY A 13 9.59 19.35 33.40
C GLY A 13 10.01 18.32 34.43
N ALA A 14 10.12 17.09 33.95
CA ALA A 14 11.20 16.17 34.28
C ALA A 14 11.65 15.53 32.96
N GLY A 15 12.95 15.61 32.66
CA GLY A 15 13.50 15.24 31.37
C GLY A 15 13.47 13.73 31.14
N ALA A 16 12.71 13.30 30.14
CA ALA A 16 13.02 12.13 29.34
C ALA A 16 13.39 12.66 27.95
N ALA A 17 14.43 12.09 27.35
CA ALA A 17 14.95 12.50 26.06
C ALA A 17 13.84 12.40 25.00
N LEU A 18 13.27 13.53 24.62
CA LEU A 18 12.40 13.68 23.46
C LEU A 18 13.27 13.45 22.22
N GLY A 19 13.26 12.22 21.70
CA GLY A 19 13.69 11.95 20.34
C GLY A 19 12.86 12.83 19.40
N GLY A 20 13.55 13.70 18.67
CA GLY A 20 12.92 14.68 17.79
C GLY A 20 12.09 13.98 16.72
N LEU A 21 10.84 14.43 16.58
CA LEU A 21 9.96 14.12 15.46
C LEU A 21 10.59 14.67 14.17
N ALA A 22 10.99 13.78 13.28
CA ALA A 22 10.91 14.06 11.85
C ALA A 22 9.50 13.62 11.43
N LEU A 23 8.73 14.50 10.80
CA LEU A 23 7.73 14.03 9.85
C LEU A 23 8.56 13.43 8.71
N PRO A 24 8.52 12.11 8.49
CA PRO A 24 9.23 11.53 7.38
C PRO A 24 8.51 11.97 6.10
N THR A 25 8.98 13.07 5.50
CA THR A 25 8.85 13.21 4.07
C THR A 25 9.67 12.07 3.48
N ALA A 26 9.12 11.28 2.56
CA ALA A 26 9.92 10.40 1.72
C ALA A 26 10.98 11.29 1.05
N THR A 27 12.17 11.36 1.63
CA THR A 27 13.22 12.18 1.07
C THR A 27 13.74 11.37 -0.10
N VAL A 28 13.46 11.83 -1.31
CA VAL A 28 14.12 11.32 -2.51
C VAL A 28 15.60 11.64 -2.37
N SER A 29 16.33 10.72 -1.75
CA SER A 29 17.78 10.74 -1.67
C SER A 29 18.28 10.36 -3.05
N ALA A 30 18.65 11.37 -3.86
CA ALA A 30 19.44 11.14 -5.05
C ALA A 30 20.88 10.73 -4.66
N LYS A 31 21.05 9.63 -3.91
CA LYS A 31 22.38 9.06 -3.66
C LYS A 31 22.86 8.44 -4.97
N ALA A 32 23.78 9.14 -5.61
CA ALA A 32 24.41 8.80 -6.88
C ALA A 32 25.35 7.56 -6.80
N ALA A 33 24.92 6.46 -6.17
CA ALA A 33 25.79 5.29 -5.99
C ALA A 33 25.79 4.36 -7.21
N LYS A 34 24.65 4.16 -7.88
CA LYS A 34 24.55 3.33 -9.10
C LYS A 34 24.21 4.19 -10.32
N LYS A 35 24.89 3.94 -11.44
CA LYS A 35 24.68 4.65 -12.71
C LYS A 35 23.58 3.94 -13.53
N ARG A 36 22.37 3.92 -12.98
CA ARG A 36 21.20 3.29 -13.61
C ARG A 36 20.38 4.31 -14.42
N TYR A 37 19.94 3.89 -15.60
CA TYR A 37 19.15 4.70 -16.53
C TYR A 37 18.01 3.86 -17.12
N ILE A 38 16.87 4.51 -17.34
CA ILE A 38 15.75 3.95 -18.10
C ILE A 38 15.85 4.52 -19.52
N VAL A 39 15.98 3.64 -20.51
CA VAL A 39 16.24 3.98 -21.92
C VAL A 39 14.99 3.72 -22.74
N ASP A 40 14.58 4.71 -23.55
CA ASP A 40 13.48 4.58 -24.51
C ASP A 40 13.98 3.96 -25.82
N LEU A 41 13.64 2.69 -26.04
CA LEU A 41 14.10 1.91 -27.19
C LEU A 41 13.49 2.40 -28.52
N ARG A 42 12.37 3.12 -28.51
CA ARG A 42 11.77 3.71 -29.74
C ARG A 42 12.64 4.79 -30.36
N SER A 43 13.48 5.41 -29.53
CA SER A 43 14.37 6.51 -29.92
C SER A 43 15.82 6.06 -30.11
N ALA A 44 16.10 4.78 -29.85
CA ALA A 44 17.44 4.23 -29.83
C ALA A 44 18.01 4.03 -31.23
N SER A 45 19.29 4.38 -31.40
CA SER A 45 20.07 3.88 -32.53
C SER A 45 20.27 2.35 -32.44
N GLU A 46 20.45 1.71 -33.59
CA GLU A 46 20.82 0.29 -33.65
C GLU A 46 22.06 0.01 -32.78
N GLY A 47 21.99 -1.04 -31.95
CA GLY A 47 23.07 -1.42 -31.03
C GLY A 47 23.23 -0.51 -29.81
N VAL A 48 22.24 0.32 -29.43
CA VAL A 48 22.36 1.21 -28.24
C VAL A 48 22.66 0.45 -26.95
N LEU A 49 22.22 -0.81 -26.85
CA LEU A 49 22.44 -1.67 -25.68
C LEU A 49 23.76 -2.44 -25.76
N ASP A 50 24.49 -2.37 -26.87
CA ASP A 50 25.70 -3.17 -27.10
C ASP A 50 26.79 -2.81 -26.09
N GLY A 51 27.18 -3.79 -25.28
CA GLY A 51 28.20 -3.61 -24.25
C GLY A 51 27.72 -2.91 -22.98
N LEU A 52 26.41 -2.63 -22.86
CA LEU A 52 25.80 -2.16 -21.61
C LEU A 52 25.37 -3.35 -20.73
N ASN A 53 25.36 -3.14 -19.42
CA ASN A 53 24.77 -4.09 -18.49
C ASN A 53 23.26 -3.82 -18.43
N VAL A 54 22.46 -4.67 -19.08
CA VAL A 54 20.99 -4.60 -19.03
C VAL A 54 20.52 -5.23 -17.71
N VAL A 55 19.96 -4.40 -16.83
CA VAL A 55 19.37 -4.82 -15.55
C VAL A 55 17.99 -5.43 -15.77
N HIS A 56 17.15 -4.74 -16.54
CA HIS A 56 15.83 -5.22 -16.95
C HIS A 56 15.65 -5.02 -18.46
N ASP A 57 15.37 -6.10 -19.17
CA ASP A 57 14.90 -6.06 -20.56
C ASP A 57 13.38 -5.92 -20.52
N LEU A 58 12.89 -4.76 -20.97
CA LEU A 58 11.47 -4.39 -21.00
C LEU A 58 11.05 -4.05 -22.43
N SER A 59 11.62 -4.76 -23.40
CA SER A 59 11.39 -4.52 -24.83
C SER A 59 9.93 -4.67 -25.25
N GLN A 60 9.10 -5.39 -24.49
CA GLN A 60 7.64 -5.46 -24.71
C GLN A 60 6.92 -4.12 -24.50
N ILE A 61 7.53 -3.19 -23.76
CA ILE A 61 7.04 -1.80 -23.60
C ILE A 61 8.03 -0.78 -24.15
N ASP A 62 8.90 -1.21 -25.07
CA ASP A 62 9.97 -0.41 -25.68
C ASP A 62 10.88 0.31 -24.66
N LEU A 63 11.20 -0.36 -23.55
CA LEU A 63 12.09 0.16 -22.52
C LEU A 63 13.24 -0.81 -22.22
N ALA A 64 14.32 -0.28 -21.67
CA ALA A 64 15.34 -1.08 -20.99
C ALA A 64 15.88 -0.33 -19.78
N VAL A 65 16.18 -1.04 -18.71
CA VAL A 65 16.91 -0.49 -17.55
C VAL A 65 18.35 -0.95 -17.65
N VAL A 66 19.29 -0.02 -17.65
CA VAL A 66 20.71 -0.31 -17.84
C VAL A 66 21.59 0.32 -16.77
N GLU A 67 22.70 -0.34 -16.44
CA GLU A 67 23.83 0.26 -15.74
C GLU A 67 24.87 0.73 -16.77
N ALA A 68 25.10 2.05 -16.85
CA ALA A 68 25.96 2.66 -17.86
C ALA A 68 26.54 3.99 -17.39
N GLU A 69 27.63 4.49 -17.99
CA GLU A 69 27.98 5.91 -17.88
C GLU A 69 26.96 6.76 -18.64
N LYS A 70 26.64 7.97 -18.16
CA LYS A 70 25.67 8.87 -18.82
C LYS A 70 25.95 9.04 -20.32
N ALA A 71 27.21 9.21 -20.69
CA ALA A 71 27.64 9.40 -22.07
C ALA A 71 27.32 8.19 -22.98
N GLN A 72 27.16 6.99 -22.41
CA GLN A 72 26.83 5.78 -23.16
C GLN A 72 25.31 5.66 -23.41
N ALA A 73 24.48 6.40 -22.68
CA ALA A 73 23.02 6.43 -22.88
C ALA A 73 22.58 7.52 -23.89
N GLU A 74 23.49 8.41 -24.32
CA GLU A 74 23.16 9.56 -25.20
C GLU A 74 22.69 9.17 -26.62
N GLY A 75 22.79 7.89 -27.01
CA GLY A 75 22.25 7.35 -28.27
C GLY A 75 20.73 7.16 -28.31
N ALA A 76 20.03 7.48 -27.21
CA ALA A 76 18.57 7.41 -27.08
C ALA A 76 18.06 8.51 -26.14
N ALA A 77 16.75 8.72 -26.11
CA ALA A 77 16.11 9.39 -24.98
C ALA A 77 16.19 8.48 -23.74
N PHE A 78 16.57 9.07 -22.60
CA PHE A 78 16.71 8.34 -21.33
C PHE A 78 16.35 9.23 -20.15
N SER A 79 15.95 8.60 -19.05
CA SER A 79 15.84 9.22 -17.72
C SER A 79 16.82 8.55 -16.77
N LYS A 80 17.21 9.27 -15.71
CA LYS A 80 17.92 8.63 -14.61
C LYS A 80 16.94 7.70 -13.90
N ASP A 81 17.38 6.48 -13.60
CA ASP A 81 16.62 5.58 -12.74
C ASP A 81 16.70 6.13 -11.31
N VAL A 82 15.62 6.75 -10.86
CA VAL A 82 15.54 7.41 -9.55
C VAL A 82 15.42 6.33 -8.47
N GLU A 83 16.27 6.44 -7.45
CA GLU A 83 16.17 5.64 -6.23
C GLU A 83 15.29 6.41 -5.24
N MET A 84 14.18 5.80 -4.83
CA MET A 84 13.36 6.29 -3.74
C MET A 84 13.85 5.69 -2.43
N GLU A 85 13.90 6.51 -1.38
CA GLU A 85 14.00 6.05 0.00
C GLU A 85 12.59 6.06 0.57
N PHE A 86 12.13 4.89 0.97
CA PHE A 86 10.76 4.68 1.42
C PHE A 86 10.67 4.75 2.93
N ASP A 87 9.60 5.39 3.37
CA ASP A 87 9.18 5.39 4.76
C ASP A 87 7.93 4.53 4.86
N PHE A 88 8.06 3.42 5.61
CA PHE A 88 7.19 2.26 5.46
C PHE A 88 5.80 2.44 6.08
N ALA A 89 5.59 3.40 6.99
CA ALA A 89 4.26 3.70 7.52
C ALA A 89 4.19 5.10 8.17
N ALA A 90 3.02 5.73 8.17
CA ALA A 90 2.82 6.97 8.94
C ALA A 90 2.90 6.70 10.46
N ALA A 91 2.51 5.50 10.87
CA ALA A 91 2.74 4.97 12.20
C ALA A 91 2.79 3.43 12.18
N GLU A 92 3.60 2.86 13.06
CA GLU A 92 3.66 1.42 13.28
C GLU A 92 3.77 1.09 14.77
N ASP A 93 3.19 -0.05 15.15
CA ASP A 93 3.37 -0.69 16.44
C ASP A 93 3.39 -2.21 16.24
N ASN A 94 4.59 -2.77 16.33
CA ASN A 94 4.84 -4.22 16.29
C ASN A 94 4.93 -4.78 17.73
N GLY A 95 4.17 -4.19 18.67
CA GLY A 95 4.36 -4.31 20.12
C GLY A 95 4.71 -5.71 20.64
N ASN A 96 5.71 -5.77 21.53
CA ASN A 96 6.17 -6.96 22.26
C ASN A 96 5.29 -7.31 23.50
N GLY A 97 4.03 -6.87 23.51
CA GLY A 97 3.22 -6.78 24.72
C GLY A 97 1.76 -7.11 24.46
N ASP A 98 1.33 -8.23 25.02
CA ASP A 98 0.04 -8.90 24.80
C ASP A 98 -0.09 -9.44 23.35
N GLU A 99 0.74 -10.44 23.06
CA GLU A 99 0.56 -11.35 21.92
C GLU A 99 -0.94 -11.66 21.77
N PRO A 100 -1.55 -11.30 20.64
CA PRO A 100 -2.81 -11.88 20.30
C PRO A 100 -2.54 -13.38 20.16
N GLY A 101 -2.98 -14.18 21.14
CA GLY A 101 -2.79 -15.63 21.14
C GLY A 101 -3.39 -16.29 19.89
N PRO A 102 -3.42 -17.64 19.80
CA PRO A 102 -3.85 -18.41 18.62
C PRO A 102 -5.37 -18.37 18.38
N HIS A 103 -5.98 -17.20 18.55
CA HIS A 103 -7.39 -16.92 18.43
C HIS A 103 -7.58 -15.99 17.24
N ARG A 104 -8.68 -16.17 16.50
CA ARG A 104 -9.06 -15.23 15.43
C ARG A 104 -9.03 -13.77 15.92
N LEU A 105 -8.26 -12.95 15.21
CA LEU A 105 -8.02 -11.53 15.44
C LEU A 105 -8.95 -10.63 14.63
N SER A 106 -9.83 -11.20 13.81
CA SER A 106 -10.85 -10.45 13.06
C SER A 106 -11.77 -9.59 13.95
N GLN A 107 -11.84 -9.86 15.26
CA GLN A 107 -12.55 -9.01 16.23
C GLN A 107 -11.85 -7.67 16.51
N LEU A 108 -10.58 -7.54 16.14
CA LEU A 108 -9.74 -6.35 16.29
C LEU A 108 -9.56 -5.59 14.95
N GLN A 109 -9.86 -6.23 13.82
CA GLN A 109 -9.81 -5.62 12.48
C GLN A 109 -11.04 -4.73 12.22
N TRP A 110 -11.05 -3.52 12.78
CA TRP A 110 -12.13 -2.56 12.56
C TRP A 110 -12.34 -2.26 11.09
N ASP A 111 -11.28 -2.27 10.28
CA ASP A 111 -11.27 -2.02 8.85
C ASP A 111 -12.11 -3.06 8.09
N LYS A 112 -11.96 -4.34 8.44
CA LYS A 112 -12.77 -5.43 7.89
C LYS A 112 -14.22 -5.37 8.39
N GLN A 113 -14.41 -4.98 9.66
CA GLN A 113 -15.73 -4.85 10.26
C GLN A 113 -16.55 -3.70 9.68
N SER A 114 -15.94 -2.55 9.42
CA SER A 114 -16.61 -1.37 8.86
C SER A 114 -17.00 -1.56 7.39
N GLN A 115 -16.28 -2.43 6.68
CA GLN A 115 -16.58 -2.82 5.30
C GLN A 115 -17.55 -4.00 5.18
N GLY A 116 -17.96 -4.62 6.30
CA GLY A 116 -18.87 -5.78 6.24
C GLY A 116 -18.25 -7.04 5.61
N VAL A 117 -16.91 -7.16 5.60
CA VAL A 117 -16.17 -8.21 4.85
C VAL A 117 -16.67 -9.63 5.15
N SER A 118 -17.02 -9.94 6.40
CA SER A 118 -17.58 -11.26 6.75
C SER A 118 -18.89 -11.61 6.02
N GLY A 119 -19.72 -10.62 5.68
CA GLY A 119 -20.94 -10.81 4.90
C GLY A 119 -20.63 -10.97 3.41
N VAL A 120 -19.63 -10.24 2.92
CA VAL A 120 -19.10 -10.31 1.56
C VAL A 120 -18.54 -11.70 1.23
N HIS A 121 -17.80 -12.32 2.15
CA HIS A 121 -17.23 -13.67 1.98
C HIS A 121 -18.29 -14.75 1.76
N GLY A 122 -19.55 -14.50 2.13
CA GLY A 122 -20.67 -15.38 1.79
C GLY A 122 -21.08 -15.37 0.32
N ARG A 123 -20.57 -14.42 -0.48
CA ARG A 123 -20.82 -14.28 -1.93
C ARG A 123 -19.62 -14.73 -2.76
N THR A 124 -18.45 -14.20 -2.45
CA THR A 124 -17.16 -14.56 -3.06
C THR A 124 -16.05 -14.22 -2.07
N ARG A 125 -14.95 -14.96 -2.13
CA ARG A 125 -13.72 -14.66 -1.39
C ARG A 125 -12.61 -14.17 -2.32
N GLY A 126 -12.90 -13.97 -3.60
CA GLY A 126 -11.91 -13.59 -4.62
C GLY A 126 -11.35 -14.80 -5.38
N GLU A 127 -12.01 -15.96 -5.31
CA GLU A 127 -11.54 -17.18 -5.96
C GLU A 127 -11.38 -16.99 -7.47
N GLY A 128 -10.32 -17.58 -8.03
CA GLY A 128 -10.01 -17.51 -9.45
C GLY A 128 -9.37 -16.19 -9.89
N THR A 129 -9.03 -15.29 -8.96
CA THR A 129 -8.28 -14.07 -9.25
C THR A 129 -6.86 -14.12 -8.72
N ARG A 130 -6.01 -13.23 -9.24
CA ARG A 130 -4.62 -13.04 -8.85
C ARG A 130 -4.34 -11.59 -8.51
N VAL A 131 -3.74 -11.34 -7.34
CA VAL A 131 -3.29 -10.01 -6.92
C VAL A 131 -1.77 -9.99 -6.73
N ALA A 132 -1.09 -9.18 -7.54
CA ALA A 132 0.34 -8.92 -7.39
C ALA A 132 0.58 -7.79 -6.37
N VAL A 133 1.55 -7.98 -5.47
CA VAL A 133 1.93 -7.01 -4.44
C VAL A 133 3.36 -6.56 -4.71
N LEU A 134 3.52 -5.34 -5.23
CA LEU A 134 4.81 -4.72 -5.53
C LEU A 134 5.31 -4.00 -4.28
N ASP A 135 6.15 -4.66 -3.49
CA ASP A 135 6.50 -4.19 -2.15
C ASP A 135 7.85 -4.77 -1.65
N SER A 136 8.08 -4.82 -0.34
CA SER A 136 9.30 -5.31 0.29
C SER A 136 9.44 -6.83 0.34
N GLY A 137 8.43 -7.55 -0.18
CA GLY A 137 8.33 -9.00 -0.15
C GLY A 137 7.27 -9.49 0.84
N ALA A 138 7.01 -10.80 0.83
CA ALA A 138 6.12 -11.46 1.79
C ALA A 138 6.78 -12.70 2.38
N ILE A 139 6.68 -12.89 3.70
CA ILE A 139 7.24 -14.07 4.35
C ILE A 139 6.40 -15.33 4.01
N PRO A 140 6.99 -16.37 3.40
CA PRO A 140 6.21 -17.48 2.84
C PRO A 140 5.63 -18.45 3.86
N ASN A 141 6.18 -18.49 5.08
CA ASN A 141 5.74 -19.39 6.14
C ASN A 141 4.83 -18.72 7.18
N HIS A 142 4.22 -17.57 6.85
CA HIS A 142 3.18 -17.00 7.69
C HIS A 142 1.91 -17.88 7.63
N PRO A 143 1.29 -18.29 8.75
CA PRO A 143 0.08 -19.13 8.73
C PRO A 143 -1.04 -18.55 7.86
N ASP A 144 -1.26 -17.25 7.92
CA ASP A 144 -2.26 -16.55 7.09
C ASP A 144 -1.83 -16.27 5.64
N LEU A 145 -0.59 -16.55 5.25
CA LEU A 145 -0.11 -16.32 3.88
C LEU A 145 0.32 -17.59 3.14
N GLU A 146 0.66 -18.67 3.83
CA GLU A 146 1.13 -19.93 3.22
C GLU A 146 0.10 -20.51 2.23
N GLY A 147 -1.19 -20.36 2.51
CA GLY A 147 -2.27 -20.75 1.62
C GLY A 147 -2.39 -19.90 0.35
N PRO A 148 -2.62 -18.57 0.47
CA PRO A 148 -2.85 -17.69 -0.68
C PRO A 148 -1.58 -17.33 -1.47
N LEU A 149 -0.38 -17.40 -0.90
CA LEU A 149 0.85 -16.92 -1.55
C LEU A 149 1.38 -17.92 -2.59
N ASN A 150 1.35 -17.53 -3.86
CA ASN A 150 1.99 -18.28 -4.94
C ASN A 150 3.49 -17.98 -5.00
N THR A 151 4.28 -18.89 -4.44
CA THR A 151 5.75 -18.79 -4.41
C THR A 151 6.44 -19.06 -5.76
N ASP A 152 5.75 -19.69 -6.72
CA ASP A 152 6.29 -19.98 -8.06
C ASP A 152 6.30 -18.74 -8.97
N LEU A 153 5.29 -17.87 -8.83
CA LEU A 153 5.18 -16.59 -9.54
C LEU A 153 5.83 -15.43 -8.79
N SER A 154 5.99 -15.55 -7.48
CA SER A 154 6.61 -14.51 -6.65
C SER A 154 8.10 -14.41 -6.95
N ARG A 155 8.64 -13.18 -7.09
CA ARG A 155 10.05 -12.98 -7.42
C ARG A 155 10.64 -11.67 -6.91
N ASN A 156 11.96 -11.61 -6.93
CA ASN A 156 12.72 -10.39 -6.67
C ASN A 156 13.08 -9.66 -7.97
N PHE A 157 12.87 -8.35 -7.99
CA PHE A 157 13.28 -7.47 -9.09
C PHE A 157 14.52 -6.66 -8.79
N THR A 158 15.00 -6.70 -7.55
CA THR A 158 16.18 -5.94 -7.16
C THR A 158 17.45 -6.66 -7.58
N GLY A 159 18.54 -5.90 -7.68
CA GLY A 159 19.88 -6.44 -7.95
C GLY A 159 20.62 -6.95 -6.70
N ASP A 160 19.94 -7.19 -5.58
CA ASP A 160 20.57 -7.63 -4.32
C ASP A 160 20.70 -9.16 -4.17
N GLY A 161 20.07 -9.92 -5.08
CA GLY A 161 20.04 -11.38 -5.04
C GLY A 161 18.88 -11.92 -4.21
N GLY A 162 18.88 -13.23 -3.91
CA GLY A 162 17.79 -13.86 -3.16
C GLY A 162 16.47 -13.96 -3.94
N ASP A 163 15.41 -14.32 -3.22
CA ASP A 163 14.05 -14.47 -3.75
C ASP A 163 13.13 -13.32 -3.28
N PHE A 164 11.82 -13.49 -3.45
CA PHE A 164 10.79 -12.52 -3.07
C PHE A 164 10.67 -12.30 -1.56
N THR A 165 11.31 -13.14 -0.73
CA THR A 165 11.23 -13.07 0.72
C THR A 165 11.78 -11.72 1.21
N PRO A 166 11.16 -11.09 2.22
CA PRO A 166 11.65 -9.83 2.77
C PRO A 166 13.07 -9.95 3.30
N TRP A 167 13.88 -8.92 3.05
CA TRP A 167 15.23 -8.81 3.60
C TRP A 167 15.28 -7.89 4.83
N TYR A 168 14.49 -6.81 4.85
CA TYR A 168 14.68 -5.69 5.78
C TYR A 168 13.47 -5.40 6.66
N ASN A 169 12.26 -5.36 6.09
CA ASN A 169 11.05 -4.93 6.79
C ASN A 169 9.85 -5.81 6.43
N ASP A 170 8.78 -5.70 7.21
CA ASP A 170 7.55 -6.48 7.15
C ASP A 170 6.41 -5.81 6.35
N HIS A 171 6.65 -4.67 5.71
CA HIS A 171 5.60 -3.87 5.06
C HIS A 171 4.82 -4.65 4.00
N GLY A 172 5.50 -5.30 3.06
CA GLY A 172 4.84 -6.12 2.03
C GLY A 172 4.12 -7.33 2.62
N THR A 173 4.61 -7.87 3.75
CA THR A 173 3.90 -8.92 4.50
C THR A 173 2.60 -8.37 5.08
N HIS A 174 2.61 -7.16 5.65
CA HIS A 174 1.41 -6.49 6.19
C HIS A 174 0.38 -6.20 5.11
N VAL A 175 0.83 -5.65 3.97
CA VAL A 175 0.00 -5.38 2.79
C VAL A 175 -0.62 -6.67 2.25
N ALA A 176 0.15 -7.76 2.13
CA ALA A 176 -0.35 -9.05 1.68
C ALA A 176 -1.48 -9.60 2.58
N GLY A 177 -1.33 -9.52 3.91
CA GLY A 177 -2.36 -9.97 4.85
C GLY A 177 -3.65 -9.16 4.78
N ILE A 178 -3.59 -7.86 4.47
CA ILE A 178 -4.78 -7.03 4.28
C ILE A 178 -5.60 -7.54 3.09
N ILE A 179 -4.91 -7.95 2.03
CA ILE A 179 -5.53 -8.45 0.79
C ILE A 179 -6.10 -9.84 1.05
N ALA A 180 -5.27 -10.81 1.43
CA ALA A 180 -5.67 -12.22 1.37
C ALA A 180 -5.37 -13.06 2.61
N GLY A 181 -5.16 -12.46 3.79
CA GLY A 181 -4.98 -13.21 5.03
C GLY A 181 -5.99 -14.35 5.18
N ASP A 182 -5.49 -15.58 5.33
CA ASP A 182 -6.30 -16.80 5.24
C ASP A 182 -7.40 -16.84 6.32
N ASP A 183 -8.66 -17.00 5.87
CA ASP A 183 -9.81 -17.10 6.77
C ASP A 183 -10.13 -18.54 7.21
N SER A 184 -9.43 -19.52 6.64
CA SER A 184 -9.74 -20.95 6.77
C SER A 184 -9.16 -21.55 8.05
N ASN A 185 -8.11 -20.93 8.58
CA ASN A 185 -7.55 -21.28 9.88
C ASN A 185 -8.38 -20.65 11.02
N ASP A 186 -8.18 -21.13 12.26
CA ASP A 186 -8.89 -20.63 13.45
C ASP A 186 -8.07 -19.60 14.25
N GLU A 187 -7.02 -19.05 13.64
CA GLU A 187 -6.08 -18.10 14.23
C GLU A 187 -6.00 -16.81 13.39
N GLY A 188 -5.11 -15.90 13.75
CA GLY A 188 -4.69 -14.81 12.87
C GLY A 188 -5.75 -13.80 12.41
N VAL A 189 -5.40 -13.06 11.37
CA VAL A 189 -6.20 -12.01 10.73
C VAL A 189 -6.95 -12.56 9.52
N VAL A 190 -7.89 -11.78 9.01
CA VAL A 190 -8.60 -12.09 7.77
C VAL A 190 -8.32 -11.03 6.71
N GLY A 191 -8.08 -11.49 5.48
CA GLY A 191 -7.99 -10.64 4.30
C GLY A 191 -9.37 -10.20 3.80
N THR A 192 -9.39 -9.15 2.98
CA THR A 192 -10.62 -8.73 2.31
C THR A 192 -11.02 -9.72 1.21
N ALA A 193 -10.04 -10.29 0.48
CA ALA A 193 -10.20 -11.30 -0.57
C ALA A 193 -9.35 -12.56 -0.29
N PRO A 194 -9.68 -13.36 0.75
CA PRO A 194 -8.84 -14.50 1.20
C PRO A 194 -8.81 -15.70 0.24
N GLY A 195 -9.60 -15.68 -0.84
CA GLY A 195 -9.60 -16.69 -1.90
C GLY A 195 -8.79 -16.30 -3.14
N THR A 196 -8.23 -15.09 -3.18
CA THR A 196 -7.36 -14.65 -4.28
C THR A 196 -5.96 -15.25 -4.17
N GLU A 197 -5.31 -15.48 -5.29
CA GLU A 197 -3.90 -15.87 -5.34
C GLU A 197 -3.01 -14.64 -5.18
N LEU A 198 -2.16 -14.62 -4.16
CA LEU A 198 -1.19 -13.55 -3.95
C LEU A 198 0.13 -13.83 -4.66
N VAL A 199 0.70 -12.80 -5.28
CA VAL A 199 2.05 -12.85 -5.86
C VAL A 199 2.89 -11.72 -5.28
N ALA A 200 3.94 -12.06 -4.52
CA ALA A 200 4.86 -11.08 -3.95
C ALA A 200 5.94 -10.69 -4.97
N LEU A 201 5.94 -9.43 -5.39
CA LEU A 201 6.93 -8.86 -6.30
C LEU A 201 7.83 -7.92 -5.49
N ARG A 202 9.00 -8.43 -5.05
CA ARG A 202 9.91 -7.64 -4.22
C ARG A 202 10.65 -6.60 -5.04
N VAL A 203 10.46 -5.32 -4.71
CA VAL A 203 11.09 -4.16 -5.37
C VAL A 203 11.98 -3.34 -4.45
N PHE A 204 11.97 -3.63 -3.14
CA PHE A 204 12.83 -2.97 -2.15
C PHE A 204 14.09 -3.78 -1.80
N THR A 205 15.20 -3.06 -1.67
CA THR A 205 16.45 -3.49 -1.03
C THR A 205 16.70 -2.57 0.17
N GLY A 206 16.47 -3.07 1.38
CA GLY A 206 16.49 -2.18 2.55
C GLY A 206 15.35 -1.14 2.49
N PRO A 207 15.62 0.15 2.76
CA PRO A 207 14.65 1.22 2.58
C PRO A 207 14.56 1.74 1.13
N PHE A 208 15.29 1.15 0.18
CA PHE A 208 15.44 1.74 -1.16
C PHE A 208 14.76 0.90 -2.25
N ALA A 209 14.15 1.56 -3.23
CA ALA A 209 13.69 0.95 -4.48
C ALA A 209 14.06 1.83 -5.67
N PHE A 210 14.40 1.21 -6.80
CA PHE A 210 14.56 1.92 -8.07
C PHE A 210 13.24 1.92 -8.84
N PHE A 211 12.91 3.03 -9.48
CA PHE A 211 11.76 3.07 -10.37
C PHE A 211 11.86 2.04 -11.51
N GLY A 212 13.05 1.75 -12.00
CA GLY A 212 13.27 0.69 -12.98
C GLY A 212 12.88 -0.70 -12.48
N ASP A 213 13.09 -1.00 -11.18
CA ASP A 213 12.67 -2.27 -10.57
C ASP A 213 11.13 -2.31 -10.42
N ILE A 214 10.52 -1.18 -10.06
CA ILE A 214 9.06 -1.02 -9.96
C ILE A 214 8.40 -1.17 -11.34
N ILE A 215 8.91 -0.51 -12.39
CA ILE A 215 8.40 -0.60 -13.77
C ILE A 215 8.51 -2.03 -14.30
N ALA A 216 9.63 -2.71 -14.02
CA ALA A 216 9.78 -4.12 -14.37
C ALA A 216 8.75 -5.00 -13.66
N ALA A 217 8.45 -4.72 -12.38
CA ALA A 217 7.42 -5.43 -11.63
C ALA A 217 6.00 -5.13 -12.10
N MET A 218 5.69 -3.89 -12.50
CA MET A 218 4.41 -3.52 -13.12
C MET A 218 4.21 -4.29 -14.42
N THR A 219 5.25 -4.35 -15.26
CA THR A 219 5.23 -5.07 -16.54
C THR A 219 4.99 -6.56 -16.31
N TYR A 220 5.71 -7.15 -15.34
CA TYR A 220 5.55 -8.56 -15.02
C TYR A 220 4.18 -8.91 -14.44
N ALA A 221 3.55 -8.01 -13.67
CA ALA A 221 2.19 -8.21 -13.21
C ALA A 221 1.23 -8.39 -14.40
N GLY A 222 1.44 -7.65 -15.49
CA GLY A 222 0.78 -7.87 -16.78
C GLY A 222 1.18 -9.19 -17.44
N ASP A 223 2.47 -9.54 -17.46
CA ASP A 223 2.96 -10.80 -18.08
C ASP A 223 2.37 -12.06 -17.42
N ILE A 224 2.07 -12.00 -16.11
CA ILE A 224 1.41 -13.09 -15.38
C ILE A 224 -0.11 -12.93 -15.35
N GLU A 225 -0.68 -12.00 -16.12
CA GLU A 225 -2.12 -11.74 -16.18
C GLU A 225 -2.72 -11.61 -14.77
N ALA A 226 -2.03 -10.90 -13.87
CA ALA A 226 -2.61 -10.58 -12.56
C ALA A 226 -3.85 -9.71 -12.79
N ASP A 227 -4.94 -9.97 -12.09
CA ASP A 227 -6.15 -9.13 -12.22
C ASP A 227 -5.92 -7.75 -11.62
N VAL A 228 -5.13 -7.68 -10.56
CA VAL A 228 -4.81 -6.44 -9.84
C VAL A 228 -3.35 -6.42 -9.42
N ALA A 229 -2.71 -5.26 -9.50
CA ALA A 229 -1.38 -5.01 -8.96
C ALA A 229 -1.44 -3.87 -7.93
N ASN A 230 -1.17 -4.19 -6.68
CA ASN A 230 -1.13 -3.24 -5.58
C ASN A 230 0.29 -2.67 -5.40
N MET A 231 0.37 -1.34 -5.33
CA MET A 231 1.58 -0.57 -5.09
C MET A 231 1.39 0.31 -3.87
N SER A 232 1.67 -0.25 -2.69
CA SER A 232 1.67 0.50 -1.44
C SER A 232 2.96 1.30 -1.27
N LEU A 233 3.35 2.03 -2.32
CA LEU A 233 4.59 2.78 -2.43
C LEU A 233 4.39 4.08 -3.21
N GLY A 234 5.29 5.04 -3.02
CA GLY A 234 5.30 6.26 -3.80
C GLY A 234 6.46 7.19 -3.45
N ALA A 235 6.78 8.10 -4.36
CA ALA A 235 7.79 9.12 -4.18
C ALA A 235 7.18 10.51 -4.35
N TYR A 236 7.19 11.28 -3.26
CA TYR A 236 6.68 12.63 -3.20
C TYR A 236 7.45 13.45 -2.15
N PRO A 237 7.79 14.72 -2.42
CA PRO A 237 7.61 15.43 -3.68
C PRO A 237 8.73 15.11 -4.69
N LEU A 238 8.37 14.78 -5.93
CA LEU A 238 9.33 14.71 -7.05
C LEU A 238 9.27 15.99 -7.87
N PRO A 239 10.37 16.72 -8.11
CA PRO A 239 10.34 17.92 -8.96
C PRO A 239 9.85 17.63 -10.38
N ASP A 240 8.93 18.44 -10.91
CA ASP A 240 8.42 18.30 -12.28
C ASP A 240 9.43 18.81 -13.31
N THR A 241 10.47 18.00 -13.54
CA THR A 241 11.54 18.23 -14.50
C THR A 241 11.34 17.40 -15.75
N LYS A 242 11.99 17.78 -16.85
CA LYS A 242 11.99 16.97 -18.09
C LYS A 242 12.41 15.51 -17.84
N GLU A 243 13.37 15.28 -16.95
CA GLU A 243 13.85 13.93 -16.62
C GLU A 243 12.77 13.13 -15.86
N ASN A 244 12.07 13.74 -14.90
CA ASN A 244 10.99 13.07 -14.17
C ASN A 244 9.71 12.89 -15.00
N ARG A 245 9.45 13.74 -16.01
CA ARG A 245 8.38 13.51 -16.98
C ARG A 245 8.66 12.30 -17.88
N LEU A 246 9.92 12.05 -18.25
CA LEU A 246 10.31 10.83 -18.96
C LEU A 246 10.17 9.58 -18.08
N LEU A 247 10.43 9.72 -16.78
CA LEU A 247 10.14 8.67 -15.81
C LEU A 247 8.62 8.40 -15.73
N LYS A 248 7.77 9.44 -15.64
CA LYS A 248 6.31 9.29 -15.70
C LYS A 248 5.86 8.57 -16.96
N ASP A 249 6.35 8.97 -18.13
CA ASP A 249 6.07 8.30 -19.42
C ASP A 249 6.51 6.82 -19.43
N SER A 250 7.59 6.48 -18.71
CA SER A 250 8.04 5.09 -18.58
C SER A 250 7.10 4.25 -17.69
N ILE A 251 6.56 4.86 -16.62
CA ILE A 251 5.54 4.24 -15.76
C ILE A 251 4.25 4.05 -16.55
N GLU A 252 3.80 5.07 -17.29
CA GLU A 252 2.57 5.04 -18.10
C GLU A 252 2.61 3.96 -19.18
N ARG A 253 3.77 3.70 -19.79
CA ARG A 253 3.93 2.57 -20.71
C ARG A 253 3.73 1.23 -20.04
N ALA A 254 4.23 1.06 -18.82
CA ALA A 254 4.04 -0.18 -18.06
C ALA A 254 2.59 -0.34 -17.60
N THR A 255 1.92 0.73 -17.17
CA THR A 255 0.51 0.69 -16.73
C THR A 255 -0.44 0.47 -17.92
N GLU A 256 -0.16 1.07 -19.08
CA GLU A 256 -0.91 0.83 -20.33
C GLU A 256 -0.75 -0.63 -20.78
N TYR A 257 0.48 -1.17 -20.76
CA TYR A 257 0.72 -2.57 -21.07
C TYR A 257 -0.02 -3.50 -20.12
N ALA A 258 0.11 -3.29 -18.81
CA ALA A 258 -0.55 -4.13 -17.82
C ALA A 258 -2.08 -4.08 -17.95
N ALA A 259 -2.66 -2.89 -18.18
CA ALA A 259 -4.08 -2.74 -18.48
C ALA A 259 -4.49 -3.52 -19.75
N SER A 260 -3.65 -3.53 -20.78
CA SER A 260 -3.88 -4.32 -22.01
C SER A 260 -3.83 -5.84 -21.78
N GLN A 261 -3.15 -6.28 -20.71
CA GLN A 261 -3.10 -7.69 -20.27
C GLN A 261 -4.19 -8.03 -19.23
N GLY A 262 -5.07 -7.07 -18.89
CA GLY A 262 -6.15 -7.29 -17.94
C GLY A 262 -5.82 -7.00 -16.47
N THR A 263 -4.73 -6.27 -16.20
CA THR A 263 -4.31 -5.89 -14.84
C THR A 263 -4.73 -4.47 -14.48
N LEU A 264 -5.47 -4.30 -13.38
CA LEU A 264 -5.74 -3.00 -12.76
C LEU A 264 -4.58 -2.59 -11.84
N MET A 265 -4.06 -1.38 -12.01
CA MET A 265 -2.99 -0.83 -11.15
C MET A 265 -3.60 0.04 -10.04
N VAL A 266 -3.25 -0.24 -8.79
CA VAL A 266 -3.73 0.51 -7.60
C VAL A 266 -2.53 0.98 -6.79
N ALA A 267 -2.50 2.26 -6.42
CA ALA A 267 -1.39 2.85 -5.67
C ALA A 267 -1.84 3.72 -4.49
N ALA A 268 -1.02 3.72 -3.45
CA ALA A 268 -1.19 4.61 -2.31
C ALA A 268 -0.95 6.09 -2.69
N ALA A 269 -1.80 7.00 -2.23
CA ALA A 269 -1.69 8.43 -2.52
C ALA A 269 -0.51 9.12 -1.79
N GLY A 270 0.04 8.51 -0.73
CA GLY A 270 1.15 9.03 0.06
C GLY A 270 0.73 9.68 1.38
N ASN A 271 1.71 9.86 2.28
CA ASN A 271 1.49 10.15 3.70
C ASN A 271 2.04 11.53 4.16
N SER A 272 2.08 12.53 3.27
CA SER A 272 2.64 13.85 3.58
C SER A 272 1.62 14.89 4.04
N GLY A 273 0.34 14.54 4.11
CA GLY A 273 -0.76 15.49 4.38
C GLY A 273 -0.85 16.59 3.31
N ALA A 274 -0.39 16.31 2.10
CA ALA A 274 -0.24 17.30 1.04
C ALA A 274 -1.50 17.41 0.17
N ASN A 275 -1.82 18.64 -0.26
CA ASN A 275 -2.80 18.88 -1.30
C ASN A 275 -2.15 18.73 -2.68
N LEU A 276 -2.35 17.59 -3.33
CA LEU A 276 -1.80 17.25 -4.63
C LEU A 276 -2.39 18.11 -5.76
N ASP A 277 -3.54 18.74 -5.57
CA ASP A 277 -4.09 19.68 -6.56
C ASP A 277 -3.41 21.06 -6.51
N ALA A 278 -2.61 21.34 -5.47
CA ALA A 278 -2.08 22.67 -5.18
C ALA A 278 -0.63 22.65 -4.65
N ASP A 279 0.14 21.62 -4.99
CA ASP A 279 1.54 21.41 -4.56
C ASP A 279 2.59 21.98 -5.55
N GLY A 280 2.14 22.48 -6.70
CA GLY A 280 2.96 23.25 -7.65
C GLY A 280 3.61 22.38 -8.73
N ASP A 281 4.88 22.66 -9.05
CA ASP A 281 5.63 21.93 -10.08
C ASP A 281 6.26 20.65 -9.51
N VAL A 282 5.44 19.77 -8.92
CA VAL A 282 5.87 18.47 -8.38
C VAL A 282 4.98 17.33 -8.89
N LEU A 283 5.50 16.12 -8.79
CA LEU A 283 4.83 14.89 -9.17
C LEU A 283 4.75 13.97 -7.95
N ASN A 284 3.67 13.19 -7.90
CA ASN A 284 3.48 12.09 -6.96
C ASN A 284 3.41 10.79 -7.77
N LEU A 285 4.50 10.02 -7.82
CA LEU A 285 4.57 8.81 -8.65
C LEU A 285 4.65 7.56 -7.76
N PRO A 286 3.99 6.44 -8.15
CA PRO A 286 3.29 6.23 -9.41
C PRO A 286 1.82 6.69 -9.43
N SER A 287 1.23 7.14 -8.30
CA SER A 287 -0.22 7.36 -8.21
C SER A 287 -0.79 8.43 -9.15
N ALA A 288 0.02 9.39 -9.63
CA ALA A 288 -0.38 10.37 -10.63
C ALA A 288 -0.15 9.94 -12.09
N ALA A 289 0.31 8.71 -12.33
CA ALA A 289 0.43 8.17 -13.69
C ALA A 289 -0.94 7.69 -14.21
N ASP A 290 -1.13 7.80 -15.52
CA ASP A 290 -2.36 7.33 -16.16
C ASP A 290 -2.53 5.80 -15.95
N ASN A 291 -3.79 5.35 -15.92
CA ASN A 291 -4.19 3.96 -15.62
C ASN A 291 -3.81 3.45 -14.22
N VAL A 292 -3.39 4.33 -13.30
CA VAL A 292 -3.23 4.00 -11.88
C VAL A 292 -4.44 4.54 -11.12
N MET A 293 -4.96 3.73 -10.19
CA MET A 293 -6.00 4.12 -9.25
C MET A 293 -5.35 4.61 -7.95
N SER A 294 -5.50 5.89 -7.63
CA SER A 294 -4.88 6.58 -6.49
C SER A 294 -5.79 6.51 -5.25
N VAL A 295 -5.26 5.97 -4.15
CA VAL A 295 -6.04 5.67 -2.94
C VAL A 295 -5.57 6.47 -1.72
N SER A 296 -6.46 7.29 -1.16
CA SER A 296 -6.24 8.01 0.10
C SER A 296 -6.66 7.18 1.32
N ALA A 297 -6.23 7.60 2.52
CA ALA A 297 -6.49 6.88 3.78
C ALA A 297 -7.54 7.55 4.66
N THR A 298 -8.43 6.72 5.22
CA THR A 298 -9.33 7.07 6.33
C THR A 298 -9.09 6.16 7.52
N GLY A 299 -9.54 6.55 8.71
CA GLY A 299 -9.55 5.67 9.86
C GLY A 299 -10.17 6.30 11.11
N PRO A 300 -10.64 5.46 12.05
CA PRO A 300 -11.31 5.93 13.25
C PRO A 300 -10.32 6.47 14.28
N VAL A 301 -10.80 7.28 15.19
CA VAL A 301 -10.10 7.61 16.44
C VAL A 301 -10.96 7.13 17.61
N GLY A 302 -10.36 6.44 18.57
CA GLY A 302 -11.08 5.98 19.76
C GLY A 302 -11.61 4.55 19.69
N TYR A 303 -11.21 3.75 18.70
CA TYR A 303 -11.65 2.38 18.57
C TYR A 303 -11.13 1.54 19.75
N ARG A 304 -12.04 1.15 20.65
CA ARG A 304 -11.78 0.34 21.85
C ARG A 304 -10.79 0.95 22.86
N TRP A 305 -10.60 2.26 22.87
CA TRP A 305 -9.75 2.95 23.87
C TRP A 305 -10.25 2.79 25.31
N ASP A 306 -11.53 2.51 25.51
CA ASP A 306 -12.15 2.38 26.84
C ASP A 306 -12.25 0.92 27.34
N ASP A 307 -11.70 -0.04 26.60
CA ASP A 307 -11.54 -1.42 27.04
C ASP A 307 -10.45 -1.48 28.13
N LYS A 308 -10.86 -1.74 29.39
CA LYS A 308 -9.95 -1.82 30.54
C LYS A 308 -9.39 -3.25 30.74
N GLY A 309 -8.11 -3.46 30.41
CA GLY A 309 -7.27 -4.56 30.91
C GLY A 309 -7.10 -5.78 30.01
N ASN A 310 -5.83 -6.17 29.77
CA ASN A 310 -5.30 -7.52 29.55
C ASN A 310 -6.09 -8.44 28.60
N GLY A 311 -6.57 -7.94 27.46
CA GLY A 311 -7.16 -8.80 26.43
C GLY A 311 -8.49 -9.50 26.81
N LYS A 312 -9.19 -9.09 27.87
CA LYS A 312 -10.56 -9.59 28.11
C LYS A 312 -11.57 -8.71 27.38
N PHE A 313 -11.97 -9.15 26.20
CA PHE A 313 -12.99 -8.55 25.34
C PHE A 313 -14.31 -8.31 26.11
N VAL A 314 -14.53 -7.10 26.61
CA VAL A 314 -15.73 -6.80 27.43
C VAL A 314 -16.96 -6.50 26.56
N ARG A 315 -16.80 -6.25 25.25
CA ARG A 315 -17.91 -5.79 24.38
C ARG A 315 -17.91 -6.40 22.97
N ASN A 316 -19.11 -6.53 22.43
CA ASN A 316 -19.35 -6.76 21.00
C ASN A 316 -18.70 -5.61 20.20
N TYR A 317 -17.97 -5.93 19.12
CA TYR A 317 -17.26 -4.95 18.29
C TYR A 317 -18.18 -3.82 17.79
N ARG A 318 -19.48 -4.09 17.58
CA ARG A 318 -20.48 -3.07 17.22
C ARG A 318 -20.62 -1.95 18.26
N ALA A 319 -20.38 -2.25 19.54
CA ALA A 319 -20.42 -1.25 20.60
C ALA A 319 -19.18 -0.33 20.58
N ALA A 320 -18.06 -0.77 20.00
CA ALA A 320 -16.85 0.05 19.87
C ALA A 320 -17.08 1.20 18.89
N PHE A 321 -17.77 0.95 17.76
CA PHE A 321 -18.12 2.00 16.79
C PHE A 321 -19.02 3.11 17.34
N ASN A 322 -19.75 2.88 18.43
CA ASN A 322 -20.61 3.90 19.05
C ASN A 322 -19.86 4.88 19.96
N LYS A 323 -18.55 4.68 20.15
CA LYS A 323 -17.71 5.48 21.06
C LYS A 323 -16.53 6.14 20.37
N LEU A 324 -16.55 6.18 19.05
CA LEU A 324 -15.49 6.81 18.29
C LEU A 324 -15.55 8.33 18.44
N ASP A 325 -14.38 8.93 18.53
CA ASP A 325 -14.19 10.37 18.41
C ASP A 325 -14.19 10.79 16.93
N GLU A 326 -13.63 9.95 16.04
CA GLU A 326 -13.66 10.09 14.58
C GLU A 326 -14.16 8.81 13.91
N ALA A 327 -14.99 8.94 12.87
CA ALA A 327 -15.59 7.81 12.17
C ALA A 327 -14.55 7.06 11.32
N PRO A 328 -14.78 5.78 10.96
CA PRO A 328 -13.89 5.02 10.08
C PRO A 328 -13.68 5.64 8.69
N THR A 329 -14.60 6.52 8.28
CA THR A 329 -14.59 7.23 6.99
C THR A 329 -13.93 8.61 7.09
N ASP A 330 -13.55 9.07 8.29
CA ASP A 330 -12.91 10.38 8.43
C ASP A 330 -11.48 10.32 7.87
N PRO A 331 -11.04 11.33 7.09
CA PRO A 331 -9.72 11.35 6.48
C PRO A 331 -8.60 11.32 7.53
N ALA A 332 -7.62 10.44 7.34
CA ALA A 332 -6.46 10.38 8.22
C ALA A 332 -5.60 11.65 8.06
N PRO A 333 -5.03 12.21 9.13
CA PRO A 333 -4.34 13.50 9.09
C PRO A 333 -3.06 13.49 8.23
N TYR A 334 -2.49 12.31 7.99
CA TYR A 334 -1.30 12.13 7.15
C TYR A 334 -1.63 11.94 5.66
N THR A 335 -2.89 11.67 5.28
CA THR A 335 -3.19 11.30 3.90
C THR A 335 -2.94 12.48 2.96
N ASN A 336 -2.22 12.24 1.87
CA ASN A 336 -2.28 13.12 0.72
C ASN A 336 -3.71 13.15 0.17
N TYR A 337 -4.09 14.28 -0.41
CA TYR A 337 -5.46 14.58 -0.83
C TYR A 337 -5.47 15.51 -2.06
N GLY A 338 -6.57 15.54 -2.79
CA GLY A 338 -6.80 16.36 -3.98
C GLY A 338 -8.00 15.79 -4.74
N SER A 339 -8.96 16.63 -5.14
CA SER A 339 -10.17 16.16 -5.84
C SER A 339 -9.89 15.67 -7.25
N GLU A 340 -8.77 16.08 -7.86
CA GLU A 340 -8.33 15.58 -9.17
C GLU A 340 -7.28 14.47 -9.04
N ALA A 341 -6.69 14.31 -7.84
CA ALA A 341 -5.57 13.40 -7.60
C ALA A 341 -5.95 12.10 -6.87
N ILE A 342 -7.13 12.04 -6.26
CA ILE A 342 -7.63 10.88 -5.53
C ILE A 342 -8.82 10.29 -6.28
N ASP A 343 -8.79 8.98 -6.53
CA ASP A 343 -9.91 8.27 -7.14
C ASP A 343 -10.89 7.78 -6.09
N LEU A 344 -10.37 7.14 -5.02
CA LEU A 344 -11.15 6.66 -3.88
C LEU A 344 -10.40 6.85 -2.56
N SER A 345 -11.14 6.85 -1.46
CA SER A 345 -10.56 6.60 -0.13
C SER A 345 -10.89 5.22 0.41
N ALA A 346 -9.99 4.65 1.21
CA ALA A 346 -10.22 3.38 1.89
C ALA A 346 -9.58 3.37 3.30
N GLN A 347 -9.86 2.30 4.05
CA GLN A 347 -9.43 2.14 5.44
C GLN A 347 -7.91 1.95 5.53
N GLY A 348 -7.20 3.02 5.86
CA GLY A 348 -5.74 3.04 6.04
C GLY A 348 -5.29 3.20 7.50
N GLY A 349 -6.23 3.43 8.41
CA GLY A 349 -5.93 3.65 9.84
C GLY A 349 -5.72 5.11 10.19
N ASN A 350 -5.86 5.41 11.47
CA ASN A 350 -5.59 6.73 12.03
C ASN A 350 -4.81 6.54 13.34
N TYR A 351 -4.32 7.61 13.93
CA TYR A 351 -3.73 7.58 15.26
C TYR A 351 -3.75 8.98 15.88
N ASP A 352 -4.10 9.05 17.16
CA ASP A 352 -3.92 10.27 17.95
C ASP A 352 -2.51 10.34 18.52
N THR A 353 -1.73 11.29 18.02
CA THR A 353 -0.37 11.58 18.52
C THR A 353 -0.32 11.99 19.98
N GLU A 354 -1.39 12.55 20.54
CA GLU A 354 -1.46 12.91 21.96
C GLU A 354 -1.71 11.68 22.86
N ALA A 355 -2.33 10.63 22.30
CA ALA A 355 -2.54 9.35 22.97
C ALA A 355 -1.31 8.41 22.88
N LYS A 356 -0.41 8.64 21.91
CA LYS A 356 0.83 7.86 21.74
C LYS A 356 1.72 7.94 22.99
N GLY A 357 2.01 6.79 23.59
CA GLY A 357 2.88 6.67 24.78
C GLY A 357 2.16 6.76 26.13
N GLY A 358 0.83 6.85 26.15
CA GLY A 358 0.02 6.63 27.35
C GLY A 358 -0.37 5.16 27.54
N ASP A 359 -1.03 4.84 28.67
CA ASP A 359 -1.55 3.49 29.00
C ASP A 359 -2.80 3.09 28.15
N GLY A 360 -3.02 3.73 26.99
CA GLY A 360 -4.23 3.58 26.17
C GLY A 360 -4.04 2.65 24.97
N ASN A 361 -5.13 2.05 24.48
CA ASN A 361 -5.16 1.15 23.32
C ASN A 361 -5.14 1.92 21.97
N TRP A 362 -4.27 2.93 21.84
CA TRP A 362 -4.24 3.83 20.68
C TRP A 362 -3.93 3.10 19.37
N GLN A 363 -3.18 2.00 19.42
CA GLN A 363 -2.83 1.18 18.26
C GLN A 363 -4.05 0.54 17.58
N TYR A 364 -5.17 0.40 18.27
CA TYR A 364 -6.40 -0.17 17.73
C TYR A 364 -7.10 0.72 16.69
N ASP A 365 -6.67 1.98 16.54
CA ASP A 365 -7.10 2.88 15.46
C ASP A 365 -6.36 2.60 14.13
N MET A 366 -5.26 1.84 14.19
CA MET A 366 -4.47 1.43 13.04
C MET A 366 -5.00 0.12 12.43
N VAL A 367 -4.43 -0.32 11.31
CA VAL A 367 -4.81 -1.57 10.63
C VAL A 367 -3.96 -2.72 11.15
N LEU A 368 -4.63 -3.75 11.68
CA LEU A 368 -4.01 -5.01 12.11
C LEU A 368 -3.85 -5.95 10.92
N SER A 369 -2.63 -6.45 10.71
CA SER A 369 -2.34 -7.44 9.67
C SER A 369 -1.12 -8.31 10.04
N THR A 370 -0.76 -9.21 9.13
CA THR A 370 0.40 -10.11 9.22
C THR A 370 1.71 -9.33 9.21
N VAL A 371 2.66 -9.67 10.08
CA VAL A 371 4.02 -9.14 10.08
C VAL A 371 5.01 -10.27 10.38
N PHE A 372 6.29 -9.94 10.58
CA PHE A 372 7.24 -10.87 11.16
C PHE A 372 8.16 -10.16 12.14
N GLU A 373 8.70 -10.94 13.06
CA GLU A 373 9.73 -10.52 14.00
C GLU A 373 11.02 -11.28 13.73
N TRP A 374 12.16 -10.69 14.12
CA TRP A 374 13.44 -11.36 14.03
C TRP A 374 13.69 -12.17 15.30
N GLY A 375 13.77 -13.49 15.16
CA GLY A 375 14.18 -14.38 16.24
C GLY A 375 15.64 -14.18 16.63
N ASP A 376 16.01 -14.64 17.83
CA ASP A 376 17.38 -14.55 18.36
C ASP A 376 18.43 -15.22 17.45
N ASP A 377 18.01 -16.19 16.63
CA ASP A 377 18.84 -16.91 15.66
C ASP A 377 18.88 -16.27 14.27
N GLY A 378 18.23 -15.11 14.09
CA GLY A 378 18.10 -14.40 12.83
C GLY A 378 17.03 -14.98 11.89
N SER A 379 16.21 -15.92 12.34
CA SER A 379 15.04 -16.38 11.58
C SER A 379 13.93 -15.33 11.59
N MET A 380 13.13 -15.27 10.52
CA MET A 380 11.88 -14.50 10.54
C MET A 380 10.78 -15.36 11.16
N VAL A 381 10.13 -14.84 12.20
CA VAL A 381 9.05 -15.49 12.93
C VAL A 381 7.75 -14.78 12.58
N PRO A 382 6.74 -15.49 12.03
CA PRO A 382 5.41 -14.91 11.77
C PRO A 382 4.80 -14.26 13.02
N SER A 383 4.22 -13.07 12.87
CA SER A 383 3.59 -12.31 13.96
C SER A 383 2.47 -11.43 13.40
N TYR A 384 1.80 -10.66 14.25
CA TYR A 384 0.73 -9.73 13.86
C TYR A 384 1.02 -8.33 14.39
N GLY A 385 0.82 -7.30 13.56
CA GLY A 385 1.23 -5.94 13.87
C GLY A 385 0.27 -4.89 13.33
N TRP A 386 0.39 -3.69 13.90
CA TRP A 386 -0.48 -2.56 13.62
C TRP A 386 0.27 -1.51 12.79
N LYS A 387 -0.30 -1.10 11.65
CA LYS A 387 0.27 -0.03 10.82
C LYS A 387 -0.83 0.92 10.33
N ALA A 388 -0.47 2.19 10.18
CA ALA A 388 -1.33 3.20 9.56
C ALA A 388 -0.62 3.87 8.37
N GLY A 389 -1.35 4.04 7.27
CA GLY A 389 -0.84 4.66 6.06
C GLY A 389 -1.81 4.49 4.88
N THR A 390 -1.63 5.31 3.85
CA THR A 390 -2.21 5.06 2.51
C THR A 390 -1.79 3.70 1.95
N SER A 391 -0.62 3.20 2.38
CA SER A 391 -0.16 1.83 2.15
C SER A 391 -1.08 0.73 2.68
N MET A 392 -1.89 1.01 3.69
CA MET A 392 -2.89 0.07 4.24
C MET A 392 -4.28 0.28 3.61
N ALA A 393 -4.53 1.44 2.99
CA ALA A 393 -5.76 1.74 2.27
C ALA A 393 -5.77 1.13 0.86
N SER A 394 -4.68 1.30 0.10
CA SER A 394 -4.50 0.73 -1.26
C SER A 394 -4.82 -0.77 -1.36
N PRO A 395 -4.34 -1.65 -0.44
CA PRO A 395 -4.66 -3.06 -0.49
C PRO A 395 -6.14 -3.38 -0.22
N GLN A 396 -6.89 -2.52 0.45
CA GLN A 396 -8.34 -2.71 0.61
C GLN A 396 -9.05 -2.57 -0.74
N VAL A 397 -8.69 -1.55 -1.53
CA VAL A 397 -9.21 -1.32 -2.89
C VAL A 397 -8.77 -2.44 -3.81
N SER A 398 -7.51 -2.87 -3.74
CA SER A 398 -7.01 -3.98 -4.56
C SER A 398 -7.75 -5.29 -4.29
N ALA A 399 -8.05 -5.58 -3.02
CA ALA A 399 -8.83 -6.74 -2.65
C ALA A 399 -10.31 -6.62 -3.08
N ALA A 400 -10.90 -5.43 -3.00
CA ALA A 400 -12.25 -5.18 -3.51
C ALA A 400 -12.32 -5.39 -5.04
N ALA A 401 -11.31 -4.92 -5.79
CA ALA A 401 -11.18 -5.19 -7.22
C ALA A 401 -11.11 -6.70 -7.52
N ALA A 402 -10.33 -7.46 -6.73
CA ALA A 402 -10.26 -8.92 -6.86
C ALA A 402 -11.61 -9.60 -6.58
N LEU A 403 -12.37 -9.14 -5.58
CA LEU A 403 -13.72 -9.65 -5.31
C LEU A 403 -14.68 -9.34 -6.47
N VAL A 404 -14.67 -8.12 -6.99
CA VAL A 404 -15.49 -7.71 -8.14
C VAL A 404 -15.14 -8.54 -9.38
N LYS A 405 -13.85 -8.72 -9.67
CA LYS A 405 -13.36 -9.54 -10.78
C LYS A 405 -13.70 -11.02 -10.63
N SER A 406 -13.64 -11.56 -9.41
CA SER A 406 -14.08 -12.94 -9.13
C SER A 406 -15.57 -13.13 -9.42
N ALA A 407 -16.40 -12.14 -9.06
CA ALA A 407 -17.83 -12.15 -9.38
C ALA A 407 -18.12 -11.88 -10.86
N ASN A 408 -17.21 -11.21 -11.58
CA ASN A 408 -17.35 -10.82 -12.98
C ASN A 408 -16.08 -11.16 -13.78
N PRO A 409 -15.81 -12.45 -14.08
CA PRO A 409 -14.52 -12.89 -14.63
C PRO A 409 -14.14 -12.26 -15.98
N ASP A 410 -15.14 -11.82 -16.76
CA ASP A 410 -14.93 -11.20 -18.08
C ASP A 410 -14.72 -9.69 -18.01
N ALA A 411 -14.90 -9.05 -16.84
CA ALA A 411 -14.76 -7.61 -16.68
C ALA A 411 -13.32 -7.15 -16.95
N THR A 412 -13.16 -6.11 -17.74
CA THR A 412 -11.88 -5.45 -18.00
C THR A 412 -11.42 -4.64 -16.78
N PRO A 413 -10.13 -4.29 -16.67
CA PRO A 413 -9.64 -3.40 -15.62
C PRO A 413 -10.40 -2.07 -15.53
N ALA A 414 -10.79 -1.51 -16.68
CA ALA A 414 -11.56 -0.29 -16.75
C ALA A 414 -12.98 -0.48 -16.16
N GLU A 415 -13.68 -1.55 -16.54
CA GLU A 415 -15.01 -1.87 -15.97
C GLU A 415 -14.94 -2.13 -14.45
N VAL A 416 -13.88 -2.80 -13.97
CA VAL A 416 -13.68 -3.00 -12.53
C VAL A 416 -13.45 -1.67 -11.81
N ARG A 417 -12.59 -0.78 -12.36
CA ARG A 417 -12.34 0.56 -11.81
C ARG A 417 -13.62 1.39 -11.77
N GLU A 418 -14.31 1.54 -12.90
CA GLU A 418 -15.54 2.31 -13.04
C GLU A 418 -16.62 1.80 -12.07
N HIS A 419 -16.72 0.49 -11.87
CA HIS A 419 -17.66 -0.10 -10.92
C HIS A 419 -17.34 0.21 -9.47
N LEU A 420 -16.06 0.14 -9.08
CA LEU A 420 -15.64 0.53 -7.73
C LEU A 420 -15.90 2.01 -7.46
N GLU A 421 -15.66 2.88 -8.44
CA GLU A 421 -15.97 4.31 -8.37
C GLU A 421 -17.49 4.55 -8.27
N ALA A 422 -18.29 3.91 -9.13
CA ALA A 422 -19.74 4.09 -9.16
C ALA A 422 -20.47 3.57 -7.92
N THR A 423 -19.92 2.55 -7.26
CA THR A 423 -20.49 1.96 -6.04
C THR A 423 -19.89 2.54 -4.75
N ALA A 424 -18.95 3.47 -4.86
CA ALA A 424 -18.35 4.14 -3.72
C ALA A 424 -19.40 4.96 -2.95
N ARG A 425 -19.24 5.01 -1.63
CA ARG A 425 -20.14 5.73 -0.74
C ARG A 425 -19.79 7.20 -0.72
N ASP A 426 -20.75 8.06 -1.04
CA ASP A 426 -20.63 9.50 -0.80
C ASP A 426 -20.58 9.80 0.71
N VAL A 427 -19.41 10.19 1.20
CA VAL A 427 -19.15 10.62 2.57
C VAL A 427 -18.78 12.12 2.63
N GLY A 428 -19.01 12.86 1.54
CA GLY A 428 -18.63 14.26 1.38
C GLY A 428 -17.15 14.48 1.11
N SER A 429 -16.74 15.76 1.03
CA SER A 429 -15.35 16.22 0.80
C SER A 429 -14.59 15.49 -0.33
N PRO A 430 -14.97 15.68 -1.61
CA PRO A 430 -14.32 15.01 -2.74
C PRO A 430 -12.80 15.12 -2.76
N LYS A 431 -12.22 16.19 -2.21
CA LYS A 431 -10.76 16.33 -2.07
C LYS A 431 -10.08 15.17 -1.33
N TYR A 432 -10.75 14.51 -0.38
CA TYR A 432 -10.20 13.36 0.34
C TYR A 432 -10.70 12.03 -0.22
N HIS A 433 -11.84 12.03 -0.88
CA HIS A 433 -12.57 10.81 -1.21
C HIS A 433 -12.65 10.52 -2.71
N GLY A 434 -12.26 11.45 -3.59
CA GLY A 434 -12.47 11.30 -5.02
C GLY A 434 -13.95 11.08 -5.33
N GLU A 435 -14.24 9.97 -5.99
CA GLU A 435 -15.60 9.51 -6.29
C GLU A 435 -16.34 8.95 -5.06
N GLY A 436 -15.62 8.60 -3.99
CA GLY A 436 -16.22 8.23 -2.71
C GLY A 436 -15.34 7.36 -1.82
N HIS A 437 -15.92 6.89 -0.72
CA HIS A 437 -15.28 5.92 0.15
C HIS A 437 -15.63 4.48 -0.26
N LEU A 438 -14.63 3.60 -0.33
CA LEU A 438 -14.79 2.21 -0.73
C LEU A 438 -15.96 1.52 0.01
N ASP A 439 -16.86 0.90 -0.77
CA ASP A 439 -18.00 0.14 -0.26
C ASP A 439 -18.07 -1.26 -0.90
N VAL A 440 -17.43 -2.23 -0.24
CA VAL A 440 -17.31 -3.60 -0.76
C VAL A 440 -18.66 -4.31 -0.85
N GLU A 441 -19.61 -4.02 0.06
CA GLU A 441 -20.94 -4.61 0.03
C GLU A 441 -21.74 -4.13 -1.19
N ALA A 442 -21.68 -2.83 -1.49
CA ALA A 442 -22.30 -2.23 -2.67
C ALA A 442 -21.68 -2.79 -3.96
N ALA A 443 -20.35 -2.80 -4.06
CA ALA A 443 -19.58 -3.31 -5.19
C ALA A 443 -19.93 -4.77 -5.57
N LEU A 444 -20.35 -5.60 -4.60
CA LEU A 444 -20.76 -6.98 -4.86
C LEU A 444 -22.28 -7.20 -4.92
N SER A 445 -23.08 -6.15 -4.69
CA SER A 445 -24.54 -6.23 -4.77
C SER A 445 -25.10 -5.67 -6.07
N GLU A 446 -24.35 -4.78 -6.71
CA GLU A 446 -24.70 -4.11 -7.96
C GLU A 446 -24.01 -4.80 -9.14
N SER A 447 -24.63 -4.73 -10.32
CA SER A 447 -24.06 -5.28 -11.56
C SER A 447 -23.10 -4.29 -12.21
N ILE A 448 -22.02 -4.82 -12.78
CA ILE A 448 -21.15 -4.11 -13.74
C ILE A 448 -21.94 -3.70 -15.00
#